data_AF-G9PR67-F1
#
_entry.id   AF-G9PR67-F1
#
_cell.length_a   1.000
_cell.length_b   1.000
_cell.length_c   1.000
_cell.angle_alpha   90.00
_cell.angle_beta   90.00
_cell.angle_gamma   90.00
#
_symmetry.space_group_name_H-M   'P 1'
#
loop_
_entity.id
_entity.type
_entity.pdbx_description
1 polymer ?
#
loop_
_entity_poly.entity_id
_entity_poly.type
_entity_poly.pdbx_seq_one_letter_code
_entity_poly.pdbx_strand_id
1 'polypeptide(L)'
;MSGLEARGLMRSHLGLDGEHHVAVRGVDLSLAPGENVALIGRSGCGKTTLLRALLLLDSPGLQDRGEVLLDGEVVRRGGARRLRAFRRAVQYVPQEAAATLDPRRSVLAQVTTPLRTLGVVGDRDEASHRARKMLGSLDVPRDTWDSRPHEISGGQAQRVSIARALALSPRYLLLDEPVSGLDPALRRQTLDLLASIEIGTETAPTPDRSNRGGKGEPAARPAPVPAAD
;
A
#
# COMPACT_ATOMS: atom_id res chain seq x y z
N MET A 1 8.23 -12.56 -10.31
CA MET A 1 7.78 -11.16 -10.50
C MET A 1 7.72 -10.55 -9.12
N SER A 2 8.35 -9.38 -8.91
CA SER A 2 8.22 -8.63 -7.65
C SER A 2 6.98 -7.75 -7.74
N GLY A 3 6.04 -7.87 -6.80
CA GLY A 3 4.71 -7.28 -6.97
C GLY A 3 3.72 -7.69 -5.90
N LEU A 4 2.65 -6.91 -5.74
CA LEU A 4 1.43 -7.35 -5.07
C LEU A 4 0.46 -7.84 -6.14
N GLU A 5 0.07 -9.11 -6.09
CA GLU A 5 -0.77 -9.74 -7.11
C GLU A 5 -2.04 -10.32 -6.51
N ALA A 6 -3.10 -10.34 -7.30
CA ALA A 6 -4.30 -11.11 -7.11
C ALA A 6 -4.52 -12.03 -8.31
N ARG A 7 -4.89 -13.29 -8.05
CA ARG A 7 -5.21 -14.26 -9.09
C ARG A 7 -6.58 -14.86 -8.86
N GLY A 8 -7.48 -14.69 -9.83
CA GLY A 8 -8.83 -15.23 -9.83
C GLY A 8 -9.66 -14.84 -8.60
N LEU A 9 -9.45 -13.65 -8.04
CA LEU A 9 -10.14 -13.23 -6.80
C LEU A 9 -11.65 -13.18 -7.02
N MET A 10 -12.38 -13.97 -6.24
CA MET A 10 -13.83 -13.93 -6.17
C MET A 10 -14.29 -13.77 -4.74
N ARG A 11 -15.17 -12.78 -4.50
CA ARG A 11 -15.73 -12.47 -3.18
C ARG A 11 -17.23 -12.23 -3.27
N SER A 12 -17.95 -12.75 -2.29
CA SER A 12 -19.38 -12.61 -2.10
C SER A 12 -19.69 -12.11 -0.69
N HIS A 13 -20.83 -11.45 -0.53
CA HIS A 13 -21.36 -11.04 0.77
C HIS A 13 -22.79 -11.54 0.92
N LEU A 14 -23.19 -11.84 2.15
CA LEU A 14 -24.58 -12.15 2.46
C LEU A 14 -25.40 -10.85 2.44
N GLY A 15 -26.39 -10.78 1.57
CA GLY A 15 -27.34 -9.68 1.50
C GLY A 15 -28.38 -9.75 2.62
N LEU A 16 -29.10 -8.64 2.81
CA LEU A 16 -30.22 -8.57 3.77
C LEU A 16 -31.42 -9.44 3.34
N ASP A 17 -31.47 -9.79 2.06
CA ASP A 17 -32.39 -10.74 1.45
C ASP A 17 -32.04 -12.21 1.75
N GLY A 18 -30.92 -12.46 2.43
CA GLY A 18 -30.42 -13.81 2.70
C GLY A 18 -29.68 -14.45 1.52
N GLU A 19 -29.55 -13.72 0.40
CA GLU A 19 -28.88 -14.20 -0.81
C GLU A 19 -27.40 -13.82 -0.82
N HIS A 20 -26.58 -14.64 -1.47
CA HIS A 20 -25.16 -14.33 -1.65
C HIS A 20 -24.97 -13.46 -2.90
N HIS A 21 -24.53 -12.22 -2.68
CA HIS A 21 -24.23 -11.26 -3.75
C HIS A 21 -22.73 -11.27 -4.05
N VAL A 22 -22.38 -11.64 -5.28
CA VAL A 22 -20.98 -11.62 -5.75
C VAL A 22 -20.53 -10.18 -5.96
N ALA A 23 -19.61 -9.70 -5.12
CA ALA A 23 -19.06 -8.35 -5.17
C ALA A 23 -17.78 -8.25 -6.01
N VAL A 24 -16.99 -9.33 -6.10
CA VAL A 24 -15.79 -9.41 -6.93
C VAL A 24 -15.84 -10.73 -7.70
N ARG A 25 -15.63 -10.70 -9.02
CA ARG A 25 -15.81 -11.87 -9.90
C ARG A 25 -14.56 -12.16 -10.72
N GLY A 26 -13.70 -13.05 -10.22
CA GLY A 26 -12.55 -13.58 -10.94
C GLY A 26 -11.54 -12.52 -11.36
N VAL A 27 -11.19 -11.59 -10.46
CA VAL A 27 -10.27 -10.49 -10.77
C VAL A 27 -8.83 -10.97 -10.68
N ASP A 28 -8.08 -10.74 -11.76
CA ASP A 28 -6.63 -10.78 -11.80
C ASP A 28 -6.08 -9.34 -11.77
N LEU A 29 -5.10 -9.08 -10.91
CA LEU A 29 -4.48 -7.76 -10.76
C LEU A 29 -3.00 -7.94 -10.40
N SER A 30 -2.14 -7.08 -10.92
CA SER A 30 -0.74 -6.98 -10.52
C SER A 30 -0.38 -5.53 -10.28
N LEU A 31 0.30 -5.24 -9.16
CA LEU A 31 0.81 -3.92 -8.81
C LEU A 31 2.34 -4.01 -8.70
N ALA A 32 3.04 -3.34 -9.61
CA ALA A 32 4.50 -3.27 -9.58
C ALA A 32 4.98 -2.24 -8.54
N PRO A 33 6.20 -2.39 -7.98
CA PRO A 33 6.80 -1.35 -7.14
C PRO A 33 6.90 -0.02 -7.90
N GLY A 34 6.53 1.08 -7.23
CA GLY A 34 6.56 2.42 -7.82
C GLY A 34 5.40 2.73 -8.77
N GLU A 35 4.49 1.78 -8.99
CA GLU A 35 3.30 2.00 -9.81
C GLU A 35 2.19 2.67 -9.01
N ASN A 36 1.56 3.68 -9.61
CA ASN A 36 0.35 4.31 -9.10
C ASN A 36 -0.86 3.87 -9.93
N VAL A 37 -1.74 3.09 -9.31
CA VAL A 37 -2.93 2.54 -9.98
C VAL A 37 -4.20 3.10 -9.34
N ALA A 38 -5.08 3.65 -10.18
CA ALA A 38 -6.40 4.12 -9.76
C ALA A 38 -7.47 3.08 -10.14
N LEU A 39 -8.23 2.61 -9.15
CA LEU A 39 -9.40 1.75 -9.36
C LEU A 39 -10.67 2.60 -9.44
N ILE A 40 -11.25 2.72 -10.64
CA ILE A 40 -12.43 3.55 -10.89
C ILE A 40 -13.66 2.66 -11.13
N GLY A 41 -14.80 3.07 -10.58
CA GLY A 41 -16.08 2.39 -10.79
C GLY A 41 -17.20 3.01 -9.97
N ARG A 42 -18.45 2.73 -10.33
CA ARG A 42 -19.64 3.24 -9.63
C ARG A 42 -19.64 2.81 -8.15
N SER A 43 -20.38 3.55 -7.32
CA SER A 43 -20.62 3.11 -5.93
C SER A 43 -21.23 1.70 -5.93
N GLY A 44 -20.81 0.85 -4.99
CA GLY A 44 -21.29 -0.53 -4.88
C GLY A 44 -20.70 -1.54 -5.87
N CYS A 45 -19.80 -1.16 -6.79
CA CYS A 45 -19.24 -2.10 -7.78
C CYS A 45 -18.14 -3.05 -7.24
N GLY A 46 -17.92 -3.08 -5.92
CA GLY A 46 -16.96 -4.01 -5.29
C GLY A 46 -15.53 -3.48 -5.05
N LYS A 47 -15.25 -2.19 -5.26
CA LYS A 47 -13.90 -1.60 -5.05
C LYS A 47 -13.34 -1.85 -3.65
N THR A 48 -14.08 -1.46 -2.61
CA THR A 48 -13.72 -1.69 -1.21
C THR A 48 -13.58 -3.18 -0.90
N THR A 49 -14.43 -4.04 -1.49
CA THR A 49 -14.32 -5.50 -1.34
C THR A 49 -13.02 -6.02 -1.92
N LEU A 50 -12.63 -5.56 -3.12
CA LEU A 50 -11.37 -5.92 -3.75
C LEU A 50 -10.17 -5.47 -2.91
N LEU A 51 -10.15 -4.21 -2.45
CA LEU A 51 -9.08 -3.70 -1.59
C LEU A 51 -8.95 -4.51 -0.30
N ARG A 52 -10.06 -4.78 0.40
CA ARG A 52 -10.06 -5.61 1.63
C ARG A 52 -9.60 -7.04 1.36
N ALA A 53 -9.97 -7.62 0.22
CA ALA A 53 -9.52 -8.94 -0.20
C ALA A 53 -7.99 -8.97 -0.46
N LEU A 54 -7.43 -7.93 -1.09
CA LEU A 54 -5.99 -7.79 -1.29
C LEU A 54 -5.23 -7.74 0.04
N LEU A 55 -5.80 -7.15 1.09
CA LEU A 55 -5.20 -7.09 2.42
C LEU A 55 -5.50 -8.30 3.32
N LEU A 56 -6.30 -9.25 2.83
CA LEU A 56 -6.82 -10.38 3.62
C LEU A 56 -7.55 -9.91 4.89
N LEU A 57 -8.25 -8.77 4.82
CA LEU A 57 -9.06 -8.20 5.91
C LEU A 57 -10.53 -8.66 5.89
N ASP A 58 -10.90 -9.37 4.85
CA ASP A 58 -12.16 -10.06 4.66
C ASP A 58 -12.16 -11.46 5.28
N SER A 59 -13.35 -12.07 5.37
CA SER A 59 -13.55 -13.46 5.79
C SER A 59 -14.24 -14.22 4.66
N PRO A 60 -13.49 -14.85 3.74
CA PRO A 60 -14.04 -15.51 2.57
C PRO A 60 -15.02 -16.64 2.95
N GLY A 61 -16.17 -16.68 2.28
CA GLY A 61 -17.16 -17.76 2.40
C GLY A 61 -16.84 -18.98 1.54
N LEU A 62 -17.73 -19.98 1.57
CA LEU A 62 -17.58 -21.24 0.82
C LEU A 62 -17.46 -21.05 -0.71
N GLN A 63 -18.07 -19.99 -1.23
CA GLN A 63 -18.10 -19.71 -2.67
C GLN A 63 -16.91 -18.86 -3.14
N ASP A 64 -16.15 -18.32 -2.19
CA ASP A 64 -15.05 -17.39 -2.46
C ASP A 64 -13.75 -18.13 -2.78
N ARG A 65 -12.96 -17.58 -3.69
CA ARG A 65 -11.76 -18.23 -4.24
C ARG A 65 -10.73 -17.22 -4.73
N GLY A 66 -9.60 -17.73 -5.20
CA GLY A 66 -8.46 -16.94 -5.66
C GLY A 66 -7.47 -16.61 -4.54
N GLU A 67 -6.32 -16.12 -4.96
CA GLU A 67 -5.14 -15.96 -4.11
C GLU A 67 -4.58 -14.54 -4.19
N VAL A 68 -3.93 -14.12 -3.11
CA VAL A 68 -3.12 -12.91 -3.06
C VAL A 68 -1.67 -13.33 -2.92
N LEU A 69 -0.79 -12.74 -3.72
CA LEU A 69 0.63 -13.02 -3.72
C LEU A 69 1.43 -11.74 -3.43
N LEU A 70 2.53 -11.89 -2.72
CA LEU A 70 3.52 -10.84 -2.53
C LEU A 70 4.88 -11.38 -3.00
N ASP A 71 5.45 -10.72 -4.01
CA ASP A 71 6.70 -11.14 -4.67
C ASP A 71 6.68 -12.58 -5.20
N GLY A 72 5.53 -12.99 -5.74
CA GLY A 72 5.31 -14.34 -6.27
C GLY A 72 4.99 -15.40 -5.21
N GLU A 73 5.02 -15.06 -3.92
CA GLU A 73 4.69 -15.98 -2.83
C GLU A 73 3.23 -15.82 -2.38
N VAL A 74 2.49 -16.92 -2.30
CA VAL A 74 1.09 -16.90 -1.85
C VAL A 74 1.01 -16.49 -0.38
N VAL A 75 0.25 -15.43 -0.12
CA VAL A 75 0.02 -14.91 1.24
C VAL A 75 -1.05 -15.77 1.90
N ARG A 76 -0.60 -16.75 2.68
CA ARG A 76 -1.51 -17.64 3.40
C ARG A 76 -2.18 -16.90 4.56
N ARG A 77 -3.51 -16.95 4.59
CA ARG A 77 -4.29 -16.60 5.78
C ARG A 77 -3.81 -17.47 6.96
N GLY A 78 -3.72 -16.88 8.13
CA GLY A 78 -3.26 -17.56 9.33
C GLY A 78 -3.15 -16.64 10.52
N GLY A 79 -2.61 -17.18 11.62
CA GLY A 79 -2.43 -16.40 12.85
C GLY A 79 -1.61 -15.12 12.63
N ALA A 80 -1.86 -14.12 13.48
CA ALA A 80 -1.29 -12.77 13.34
C ALA A 80 0.22 -12.75 13.07
N ARG A 81 0.99 -13.68 13.67
CA ARG A 81 2.44 -13.83 13.48
C ARG A 81 2.86 -14.06 12.03
N ARG A 82 2.14 -14.91 11.29
CA ARG A 82 2.46 -15.24 9.90
C ARG A 82 2.18 -14.08 8.95
N LEU A 83 1.14 -13.30 9.25
CA LEU A 83 0.76 -12.13 8.47
C LEU A 83 1.56 -10.86 8.81
N ARG A 84 2.42 -10.86 9.83
CA ARG A 84 3.14 -9.63 10.23
C ARG A 84 3.97 -9.05 9.10
N ALA A 85 4.76 -9.86 8.41
CA ALA A 85 5.60 -9.38 7.31
C ALA A 85 4.76 -8.78 6.18
N PHE A 86 3.70 -9.50 5.77
CA PHE A 86 2.75 -9.02 4.78
C PHE A 86 2.07 -7.72 5.21
N ARG A 87 1.56 -7.64 6.44
CA ARG A 87 0.94 -6.44 7.01
C ARG A 87 1.91 -5.29 7.21
N ARG A 88 3.22 -5.51 7.31
CA ARG A 88 4.19 -4.40 7.26
C ARG A 88 4.35 -3.87 5.84
N ALA A 89 4.41 -4.78 4.86
CA ALA A 89 4.63 -4.45 3.47
C ALA A 89 3.43 -3.80 2.80
N VAL A 90 2.20 -4.19 3.16
CA VAL A 90 0.96 -3.70 2.55
C VAL A 90 0.13 -2.99 3.62
N GLN A 91 -0.16 -1.71 3.39
CA GLN A 91 -0.91 -0.86 4.30
C GLN A 91 -2.19 -0.32 3.66
N TYR A 92 -3.13 0.07 4.50
CA TYR A 92 -4.48 0.45 4.10
C TYR A 92 -4.92 1.74 4.77
N VAL A 93 -5.43 2.69 3.99
CA VAL A 93 -6.14 3.86 4.47
C VAL A 93 -7.61 3.72 4.06
N PRO A 94 -8.52 3.44 5.02
CA PRO A 94 -9.94 3.30 4.74
C PRO A 94 -10.61 4.64 4.45
N GLN A 95 -11.76 4.59 3.78
CA GLN A 95 -12.61 5.74 3.45
C GLN A 95 -12.92 6.61 4.67
N GLU A 96 -13.42 5.99 5.75
CA GLU A 96 -13.69 6.68 7.02
C GLU A 96 -12.49 6.58 7.97
N ALA A 97 -11.43 7.32 7.65
CA ALA A 97 -10.18 7.31 8.41
C ALA A 97 -10.40 7.49 9.93
N ALA A 98 -11.23 8.45 10.32
CA ALA A 98 -11.54 8.75 11.73
C ALA A 98 -12.21 7.58 12.46
N ALA A 99 -13.14 6.87 11.79
CA ALA A 99 -13.86 5.73 12.37
C ALA A 99 -12.94 4.54 12.68
N THR A 100 -11.74 4.50 12.10
CA THR A 100 -10.77 3.42 12.33
C THR A 100 -9.71 3.73 13.38
N LEU A 101 -9.77 4.91 14.00
CA LEU A 101 -8.91 5.26 15.13
C LEU A 101 -9.50 4.65 16.41
N ASP A 102 -8.66 4.04 17.26
CA ASP A 102 -9.12 3.50 18.55
C ASP A 102 -9.53 4.67 19.47
N PRO A 103 -10.81 4.81 19.87
CA PRO A 103 -11.29 5.97 20.62
C PRO A 103 -10.63 6.12 22.00
N ARG A 104 -10.01 5.05 22.51
CA ARG A 104 -9.35 5.03 23.83
C ARG A 104 -7.87 5.45 23.76
N ARG A 105 -7.29 5.53 22.57
CA ARG A 105 -5.85 5.79 22.36
C ARG A 105 -5.61 7.22 21.91
N SER A 106 -4.52 7.82 22.38
CA SER A 106 -4.05 9.11 21.87
C SER A 106 -3.63 9.02 20.40
N VAL A 107 -3.57 10.15 19.71
CA VAL A 107 -3.01 10.28 18.36
C VAL A 107 -1.64 9.61 18.25
N LEU A 108 -0.73 9.89 19.18
CA LEU A 108 0.60 9.26 19.22
C LEU A 108 0.50 7.73 19.40
N ALA A 109 -0.43 7.27 20.23
CA ALA A 109 -0.66 5.85 20.44
C ALA A 109 -1.22 5.16 19.18
N GLN A 110 -2.03 5.84 18.35
CA GLN A 110 -2.51 5.27 17.07
C GLN A 110 -1.36 4.87 16.15
N VAL A 111 -0.30 5.69 16.10
CA VAL A 111 0.85 5.51 15.20
C VAL A 111 1.90 4.58 15.81
N THR A 112 2.16 4.68 17.12
CA THR A 112 3.14 3.81 17.82
C THR A 112 2.67 2.36 17.96
N THR A 113 1.36 2.13 18.06
CA THR A 113 0.80 0.78 18.23
C THR A 113 1.21 -0.17 17.10
N PRO A 114 0.95 0.10 15.81
CA PRO A 114 1.32 -0.82 14.75
C PRO A 114 2.84 -0.99 14.61
N LEU A 115 3.64 0.05 14.86
CA LEU A 115 5.11 -0.05 14.87
C LEU A 115 5.58 -1.16 15.81
N ARG A 116 4.97 -1.23 17.00
CA ARG A 116 5.30 -2.23 18.04
C ARG A 116 4.65 -3.58 17.77
N THR A 117 3.35 -3.62 17.47
CA THR A 117 2.61 -4.89 17.32
C THR A 117 3.04 -5.67 16.08
N LEU A 118 3.40 -4.96 15.02
CA LEU A 118 3.96 -5.58 13.85
C LEU A 118 5.45 -5.90 14.04
N GLY A 119 6.15 -5.31 15.01
CA GLY A 119 7.56 -5.58 15.33
C GLY A 119 8.55 -4.87 14.41
N VAL A 120 8.19 -3.67 13.94
CA VAL A 120 9.06 -2.80 13.14
C VAL A 120 10.15 -2.16 14.01
N VAL A 121 9.82 -1.89 15.28
CA VAL A 121 10.71 -1.30 16.28
C VAL A 121 10.76 -2.22 17.50
N GLY A 122 11.94 -2.29 18.13
CA GLY A 122 12.16 -3.09 19.34
C GLY A 122 11.84 -2.34 20.63
N ASP A 123 11.95 -1.01 20.58
CA ASP A 123 11.90 -0.14 21.75
C ASP A 123 10.75 0.89 21.69
N ARG A 124 10.29 1.35 22.86
CA ARG A 124 9.20 2.33 22.98
C ARG A 124 9.62 3.73 22.58
N ASP A 125 10.85 4.13 22.85
CA ASP A 125 11.37 5.45 22.50
C ASP A 125 11.60 5.53 20.99
N GLU A 126 12.10 4.45 20.39
CA GLU A 126 12.20 4.33 18.93
C GLU A 126 10.81 4.46 18.26
N ALA A 127 9.80 3.76 18.77
CA ALA A 127 8.42 3.87 18.29
C ALA A 127 7.92 5.31 18.36
N SER A 128 8.14 5.97 19.51
CA SER A 128 7.68 7.33 19.77
C SER A 128 8.40 8.33 18.88
N HIS A 129 9.72 8.21 18.71
CA HIS A 129 10.51 9.06 17.82
C HIS A 129 10.00 8.97 16.38
N ARG A 130 9.83 7.75 15.88
CA ARG A 130 9.35 7.50 14.51
C ARG A 130 7.92 8.00 14.30
N ALA A 131 7.03 7.79 15.27
CA ALA A 131 5.66 8.28 15.22
C ALA A 131 5.60 9.81 15.22
N ARG A 132 6.37 10.49 16.08
CA ARG A 132 6.45 11.96 16.14
C ARG A 132 7.01 12.55 14.84
N LYS A 133 8.04 11.92 14.27
CA LYS A 133 8.60 12.32 12.97
C LYS A 133 7.53 12.23 11.87
N MET A 134 6.80 11.13 11.81
CA MET A 134 5.74 10.92 10.81
C MET A 134 4.54 11.86 11.01
N LEU A 135 4.09 12.08 12.24
CA LEU A 135 3.03 13.04 12.53
C LEU A 135 3.45 14.47 12.16
N GLY A 136 4.70 14.84 12.45
CA GLY A 136 5.26 16.14 12.08
C GLY A 136 5.39 16.34 10.56
N SER A 137 5.81 15.32 9.80
CA SER A 137 5.92 15.41 8.34
C SER A 137 4.58 15.51 7.62
N LEU A 138 3.48 15.22 8.31
CA LEU A 138 2.12 15.32 7.77
C LEU A 138 1.35 16.48 8.41
N ASP A 139 2.03 17.45 9.00
CA ASP A 139 1.44 18.65 9.61
C ASP A 139 0.31 18.34 10.61
N VAL A 140 0.49 17.31 11.44
CA VAL A 140 -0.38 17.06 12.60
C VAL A 140 0.14 17.89 13.78
N PRO A 141 -0.63 18.88 14.28
CA PRO A 141 -0.17 19.80 15.32
C PRO A 141 0.29 19.08 16.59
N ARG A 142 1.42 19.52 17.15
CA ARG A 142 2.10 18.84 18.27
C ARG A 142 1.26 18.77 19.54
N ASP A 143 0.45 19.79 19.79
CA ASP A 143 -0.50 19.89 20.89
C ASP A 143 -1.62 18.84 20.80
N THR A 144 -1.90 18.28 19.62
CA THR A 144 -2.90 17.22 19.44
C THR A 144 -2.37 15.80 19.66
N TRP A 145 -1.06 15.61 19.85
CA TRP A 145 -0.46 14.27 19.87
C TRP A 145 -0.94 13.40 21.05
N ASP A 146 -1.32 14.04 22.16
CA ASP A 146 -1.89 13.37 23.33
C ASP A 146 -3.43 13.35 23.35
N SER A 147 -4.06 14.08 22.44
CA SER A 147 -5.52 14.10 22.24
C SER A 147 -6.04 12.76 21.72
N ARG A 148 -7.32 12.49 22.00
CA ARG A 148 -8.11 11.36 21.52
C ARG A 148 -8.81 11.70 20.20
N PRO A 149 -9.28 10.68 19.43
CA PRO A 149 -9.90 10.92 18.13
C PRO A 149 -11.10 11.88 18.12
N HIS A 150 -11.86 11.98 19.21
CA HIS A 150 -13.01 12.87 19.31
C HIS A 150 -12.63 14.34 19.58
N GLU A 151 -11.36 14.60 19.89
CA GLU A 151 -10.84 15.94 20.22
C GLU A 151 -10.11 16.60 19.04
N ILE A 152 -10.04 15.92 17.88
CA ILE A 152 -9.35 16.39 16.69
C ILE A 152 -10.33 16.56 15.52
N SER A 153 -10.02 17.47 14.60
CA SER A 153 -10.79 17.66 13.37
C SER A 153 -10.73 16.43 12.45
N GLY A 154 -11.69 16.30 11.52
CA GLY A 154 -11.69 15.24 10.53
C GLY A 154 -10.42 15.20 9.66
N GLY A 155 -9.90 16.37 9.26
CA GLY A 155 -8.64 16.47 8.51
C GLY A 155 -7.41 16.04 9.32
N GLN A 156 -7.36 16.35 10.62
CA GLN A 156 -6.33 15.82 11.51
C GLN A 156 -6.46 14.30 11.65
N ALA A 157 -7.66 13.77 11.87
CA ALA A 157 -7.89 12.33 11.99
C ALA A 157 -7.47 11.57 10.72
N GLN A 158 -7.70 12.16 9.55
CA GLN A 158 -7.24 11.63 8.29
C GLN A 158 -5.72 11.59 8.18
N ARG A 159 -5.03 12.71 8.47
CA ARG A 159 -3.56 12.76 8.47
C ARG A 159 -2.98 11.76 9.47
N VAL A 160 -3.61 11.56 10.62
CA VAL A 160 -3.22 10.52 11.61
C VAL A 160 -3.39 9.11 11.04
N SER A 161 -4.45 8.83 10.28
CA SER A 161 -4.64 7.53 9.62
C SER A 161 -3.57 7.27 8.56
N ILE A 162 -3.24 8.29 7.75
CA ILE A 162 -2.14 8.24 6.77
C ILE A 162 -0.78 8.06 7.50
N ALA A 163 -0.54 8.81 8.57
CA ALA A 163 0.65 8.71 9.41
C ALA A 163 0.84 7.28 9.94
N ARG A 164 -0.24 6.69 10.45
CA ARG A 164 -0.25 5.33 10.99
C ARG A 164 0.17 4.29 9.95
N ALA A 165 -0.31 4.45 8.71
CA ALA A 165 0.04 3.56 7.60
C ALA A 165 1.51 3.75 7.18
N LEU A 166 1.91 5.00 6.92
CA LEU A 166 3.24 5.34 6.39
C LEU A 166 4.36 5.14 7.41
N ALA A 167 4.09 5.28 8.71
CA ALA A 167 5.07 5.07 9.75
C ALA A 167 5.74 3.70 9.64
N LEU A 168 5.05 2.69 9.10
CA LEU A 168 5.59 1.34 8.90
C LEU A 168 6.57 1.22 7.72
N SER A 169 6.74 2.28 6.92
CA SER A 169 7.43 2.25 5.62
C SER A 169 6.92 1.11 4.73
N PRO A 170 5.61 1.13 4.38
CA PRO A 170 5.05 0.10 3.54
C PRO A 170 5.64 0.14 2.13
N ARG A 171 5.63 -1.03 1.47
CA ARG A 171 5.95 -1.15 0.05
C ARG A 171 4.74 -0.85 -0.84
N TYR A 172 3.54 -1.12 -0.33
CA TYR A 172 2.28 -0.88 -1.01
C TYR A 172 1.31 -0.16 -0.08
N LEU A 173 0.71 0.91 -0.57
CA LEU A 173 -0.30 1.68 0.16
C LEU A 173 -1.62 1.65 -0.62
N LEU A 174 -2.63 1.00 -0.04
CA LEU A 174 -3.97 0.91 -0.62
C LEU A 174 -4.83 2.00 0.00
N LEU A 175 -5.37 2.87 -0.84
CA LEU A 175 -6.20 4.00 -0.42
C LEU A 175 -7.64 3.76 -0.89
N ASP A 176 -8.58 3.67 0.04
CA ASP A 176 -10.00 3.51 -0.28
C ASP A 176 -10.68 4.86 -0.17
N GLU A 177 -10.96 5.49 -1.30
CA GLU A 177 -11.62 6.80 -1.36
C GLU A 177 -11.00 7.85 -0.40
N PRO A 178 -9.66 8.04 -0.39
CA PRO A 178 -8.97 8.80 0.64
C PRO A 178 -9.38 10.28 0.67
N VAL A 179 -10.01 10.80 -0.37
CA VAL A 179 -10.43 12.21 -0.46
C VAL A 179 -11.94 12.40 -0.54
N SER A 180 -12.69 11.33 -0.33
CA SER A 180 -14.16 11.34 -0.35
C SER A 180 -14.69 12.03 0.90
N GLY A 181 -15.76 12.83 0.75
CA GLY A 181 -16.35 13.58 1.85
C GLY A 181 -15.53 14.76 2.39
N LEU A 182 -14.34 15.03 1.87
CA LEU A 182 -13.54 16.21 2.24
C LEU A 182 -13.95 17.44 1.47
N ASP A 183 -13.85 18.61 2.11
CA ASP A 183 -13.96 19.90 1.44
C ASP A 183 -12.85 20.05 0.37
N PRO A 184 -13.03 20.93 -0.63
CA PRO A 184 -12.07 21.07 -1.73
C PRO A 184 -10.65 21.42 -1.31
N ALA A 185 -10.46 22.20 -0.24
CA ALA A 185 -9.14 22.60 0.23
C ALA A 185 -8.41 21.42 0.89
N LEU A 186 -9.11 20.69 1.77
CA LEU A 186 -8.55 19.50 2.42
C LEU A 186 -8.29 18.35 1.44
N ARG A 187 -9.14 18.17 0.43
CA ARG A 187 -8.89 17.23 -0.67
C ARG A 187 -7.57 17.53 -1.37
N ARG A 188 -7.36 18.79 -1.76
CA ARG A 188 -6.13 19.21 -2.47
C ARG A 188 -4.91 18.94 -1.60
N GLN A 189 -4.99 19.33 -0.33
CA GLN A 189 -3.91 19.09 0.63
C GLN A 189 -3.58 17.60 0.79
N THR A 190 -4.58 16.71 0.86
CA THR A 190 -4.34 15.26 0.93
C THR A 190 -3.68 14.73 -0.34
N LEU A 191 -4.06 15.21 -1.52
CA LEU A 191 -3.43 14.79 -2.78
C LEU A 191 -1.99 15.29 -2.87
N ASP A 192 -1.72 16.54 -2.50
CA ASP A 192 -0.37 17.11 -2.47
C ASP A 192 0.53 16.35 -1.46
N LEU A 193 -0.05 15.94 -0.33
CA LEU A 193 0.62 15.08 0.66
C LEU A 193 1.00 13.72 0.07
N LEU A 194 0.06 13.03 -0.60
CA LEU A 194 0.34 11.74 -1.26
C LEU A 194 1.42 11.88 -2.35
N ALA A 195 1.37 12.95 -3.15
CA ALA A 195 2.37 13.23 -4.16
C ALA A 195 3.76 13.52 -3.56
N SER A 196 3.84 14.20 -2.40
CA SER A 196 5.13 14.44 -1.73
C SER A 196 5.79 13.16 -1.22
N ILE A 197 4.99 12.15 -0.86
CA ILE A 197 5.49 10.84 -0.41
C ILE A 197 6.09 10.07 -1.59
N GLU A 198 5.49 10.18 -2.76
CA GLU A 198 5.98 9.58 -4.01
C GLU A 198 7.36 10.12 -4.38
N ILE A 199 7.53 11.44 -4.34
CA ILE A 199 8.80 12.12 -4.66
C ILE A 199 9.90 11.76 -3.65
N GLY A 200 9.56 11.55 -2.37
CA GLY A 200 10.51 11.12 -1.35
C GLY A 200 11.01 9.68 -1.47
N THR A 201 10.45 8.89 -2.40
CA THR A 201 10.83 7.49 -2.65
C THR A 201 11.72 7.26 -3.90
N GLU A 202 12.00 8.30 -4.68
CA GLU A 202 13.11 8.34 -5.66
C GLU A 202 14.41 8.74 -4.91
N THR A 203 15.56 8.07 -4.91
CA THR A 203 16.19 7.09 -5.81
C THR A 203 17.30 6.33 -5.05
N ALA A 204 17.34 5.00 -5.15
CA ALA A 204 18.63 4.30 -5.24
C ALA A 204 18.88 4.11 -6.73
N PRO A 205 19.96 4.64 -7.33
CA PRO A 205 20.19 4.50 -8.75
C PRO A 205 20.43 3.02 -9.05
N THR A 206 19.52 2.42 -9.83
CA THR A 206 19.76 1.14 -10.48
C THR A 206 21.03 1.28 -11.32
N PRO A 207 22.09 0.46 -11.12
CA PRO A 207 23.26 0.53 -11.98
C PRO A 207 22.84 0.08 -13.37
N ASP A 208 22.87 1.04 -14.29
CA ASP A 208 22.68 0.88 -15.71
C ASP A 208 23.60 -0.25 -16.22
N ARG A 209 22.99 -1.35 -16.64
CA ARG A 209 23.69 -2.42 -17.38
C ARG A 209 23.75 -2.01 -18.85
N SER A 210 24.59 -1.04 -19.16
CA SER A 210 24.94 -0.73 -20.55
C SER A 210 26.38 -0.25 -20.71
N ASN A 211 27.35 -1.01 -20.22
CA ASN A 211 28.67 -1.01 -20.85
C ASN A 211 29.47 -2.29 -20.57
N ARG A 212 29.27 -3.34 -21.38
CA ARG A 212 30.32 -4.32 -21.61
C ARG A 212 31.14 -3.81 -22.79
N GLY A 213 32.24 -3.13 -22.47
CA GLY A 213 33.29 -2.80 -23.42
C GLY A 213 33.83 -4.06 -24.07
N GLY A 214 33.52 -4.24 -25.35
CA GLY A 214 34.24 -5.13 -26.26
C GLY A 214 35.49 -4.41 -26.75
N LYS A 215 36.64 -5.05 -26.51
CA LYS A 215 37.99 -4.63 -26.91
C LYS A 215 38.10 -4.33 -28.41
N GLY A 216 38.97 -3.37 -28.73
CA GLY A 216 39.34 -3.03 -30.10
C GLY A 216 40.31 -4.00 -30.78
N GLU A 217 40.24 -3.90 -32.11
CA GLU A 217 41.23 -4.17 -33.18
C GLU A 217 41.65 -5.61 -33.58
N PRO A 218 42.11 -5.82 -34.85
CA PRO A 218 41.89 -5.05 -36.08
C PRO A 218 41.49 -5.92 -37.30
N ALA A 219 41.14 -5.22 -38.39
CA ALA A 219 40.77 -5.77 -39.69
C ALA A 219 41.96 -6.40 -40.45
N ALA A 220 41.72 -7.55 -41.10
CA ALA A 220 42.57 -8.10 -42.14
C ALA A 220 41.69 -8.71 -43.27
N ARG A 221 42.03 -8.35 -44.50
CA ARG A 221 41.36 -8.65 -45.78
C ARG A 221 41.26 -10.15 -46.08
N PRO A 222 40.23 -10.63 -46.81
CA PRO A 222 40.33 -11.86 -47.57
C PRO A 222 40.86 -11.63 -49.00
N ALA A 223 41.77 -12.50 -49.42
CA ALA A 223 42.28 -12.65 -50.79
C ALA A 223 41.25 -13.40 -51.69
N PRO A 224 41.39 -13.38 -53.04
CA PRO A 224 40.30 -13.58 -53.98
C PRO A 224 40.01 -15.05 -54.34
N VAL A 225 38.79 -15.29 -54.82
CA VAL A 225 38.27 -16.55 -55.39
C VAL A 225 38.65 -16.64 -56.88
N PRO A 226 38.98 -17.82 -57.46
CA PRO A 226 39.47 -17.92 -58.83
C PRO A 226 38.39 -18.13 -59.92
N ALA A 227 38.73 -17.64 -61.11
CA ALA A 227 38.47 -18.10 -62.49
C ALA A 227 37.03 -18.18 -63.08
N ALA A 228 36.81 -17.44 -64.18
CA ALA A 228 36.46 -17.99 -65.51
C ALA A 228 36.44 -16.86 -66.57
N ASP A 229 37.09 -17.16 -67.71
CA ASP A 229 37.17 -16.51 -69.03
C ASP A 229 37.76 -15.08 -69.19
#